data_AF-A0A0A7GGE7-F1
#
_entry.id   AF-A0A0A7GGE7-F1
#
_cell.length_a   1.000
_cell.length_b   1.000
_cell.length_c   1.000
_cell.angle_alpha   90.00
_cell.angle_beta   90.00
_cell.angle_gamma   90.00
#
_symmetry.space_group_name_H-M   'P 1'
#
loop_
_entity.id
_entity.type
_entity.pdbx_description
1 polymer ?
#
loop_
_entity_poly.entity_id
_entity_poly.type
_entity_poly.pdbx_seq_one_letter_code
_entity_poly.pdbx_strand_id
1 'polypeptide(L)'
;MARLTRKNAAEILSQLKKDQLKEIARIFGLPVSGNKDELINNIVSNTKLSELAKVLESEIKQRDEKREATKIKSENKQKKQEQDVDASKIFKEIVRLLRKITPPKVKNEDELELYVLGLLQGKFESRKIEVVPQTIAVSKGKTTQPDIVVGGAVAVELKYIRGSADADRGIGQATKYASMYPYVVLYYYDPQKRSHHSNSALAKNIELIVYPK
;
A
#
# COMPACT_ATOMS: atom_id res chain seq x y z
N MET A 1 -39.17 20.97 5.07
CA MET A 1 -38.82 20.08 6.21
C MET A 1 -40.04 19.94 7.10
N ALA A 2 -40.37 18.73 7.56
CA ALA A 2 -41.46 18.52 8.51
C ALA A 2 -41.20 19.35 9.78
N ARG A 3 -42.24 19.96 10.38
CA ARG A 3 -42.11 20.68 11.66
C ARG A 3 -41.53 19.73 12.70
N LEU A 4 -40.38 20.08 13.28
CA LEU A 4 -39.79 19.30 14.37
C LEU A 4 -40.77 19.31 15.55
N THR A 5 -41.26 18.14 15.95
CA THR A 5 -42.08 17.97 17.16
C THR A 5 -41.19 17.50 18.30
N ARG A 6 -41.62 17.69 19.56
CA ARG A 6 -40.87 17.18 20.73
C ARG A 6 -40.65 15.67 20.68
N LYS A 7 -41.65 14.93 20.18
CA LYS A 7 -41.56 13.47 20.01
C LYS A 7 -40.50 13.08 18.98
N ASN A 8 -40.51 13.72 17.81
CA ASN A 8 -39.52 13.44 16.77
C ASN A 8 -38.11 13.89 17.17
N ALA A 9 -38.00 14.99 17.92
CA ALA A 9 -36.72 15.46 18.47
C ALA A 9 -36.11 14.44 19.45
N ALA A 10 -36.91 13.89 20.36
CA ALA A 10 -36.46 12.85 21.28
C ALA A 10 -35.97 11.59 20.54
N GLU A 11 -36.70 11.19 19.49
CA GLU A 11 -36.33 10.04 18.66
C GLU A 11 -34.98 10.25 17.95
N ILE A 12 -34.74 11.43 17.37
CA ILE A 12 -33.45 11.76 16.75
C ILE A 12 -32.33 11.79 17.78
N LEU A 13 -32.55 12.44 18.93
CA LEU A 13 -31.57 12.53 20.01
C LEU A 13 -31.21 11.14 20.59
N SER A 14 -32.16 10.20 20.61
CA SER A 14 -31.92 8.83 21.06
C SER A 14 -30.86 8.09 20.23
N GLN A 15 -30.65 8.49 18.97
CA GLN A 15 -29.66 7.89 18.07
C GLN A 15 -28.24 8.46 18.26
N LEU A 16 -28.10 9.49 19.10
CA LEU A 16 -26.82 10.11 19.42
C LEU A 16 -26.12 9.40 20.60
N LYS A 17 -24.80 9.53 20.66
CA LYS A 17 -24.02 9.07 21.81
C LYS A 17 -24.21 10.02 22.99
N LYS A 18 -24.02 9.50 24.20
CA LYS A 18 -24.16 10.27 25.45
C LYS A 18 -23.30 11.54 25.44
N ASP A 19 -22.10 11.49 24.90
CA ASP A 19 -21.21 12.66 24.84
C ASP A 19 -21.72 13.75 23.87
N GLN A 20 -22.33 13.36 22.75
CA GLN A 20 -22.98 14.30 21.83
C GLN A 20 -24.19 14.96 22.50
N LEU A 21 -24.96 14.20 23.28
CA LEU A 21 -26.07 14.75 24.05
C LEU A 21 -25.60 15.75 25.12
N LYS A 22 -24.47 15.47 25.78
CA LYS A 22 -23.84 16.43 26.70
C LYS A 22 -23.38 17.70 26.00
N GLU A 23 -22.86 17.59 24.79
CA GLU A 23 -22.43 18.74 23.99
C GLU A 23 -23.62 19.61 23.58
N ILE A 24 -24.70 18.98 23.10
CA ILE A 24 -25.95 19.67 22.79
C ILE A 24 -26.51 20.34 24.06
N ALA A 25 -26.58 19.64 25.19
CA ALA A 25 -27.02 20.21 26.45
C ALA A 25 -26.17 21.44 26.85
N ARG A 26 -24.84 21.39 26.66
CA ARG A 26 -23.92 22.50 26.93
C ARG A 26 -24.18 23.71 26.03
N ILE A 27 -24.45 23.50 24.74
CA ILE A 27 -24.79 24.58 23.79
C ILE A 27 -26.03 25.35 24.27
N PHE A 28 -27.00 24.65 24.86
CA PHE A 28 -28.21 25.25 25.42
C PHE A 28 -28.10 25.67 26.90
N GLY A 29 -26.91 25.59 27.50
CA GLY A 29 -26.69 25.95 28.91
C GLY A 29 -27.41 25.04 29.91
N LEU A 30 -27.72 23.80 29.52
CA LEU A 30 -28.42 22.82 30.34
C LEU A 30 -27.46 21.92 31.14
N PRO A 31 -27.91 21.32 32.25
CA PRO A 31 -27.12 20.34 32.99
C PRO A 31 -26.68 19.16 32.11
N VAL A 32 -25.39 18.83 32.15
CA VAL A 32 -24.75 17.73 31.38
C VAL A 32 -24.60 16.43 32.18
N SER A 33 -25.16 16.39 33.40
CA SER A 33 -25.19 15.23 34.29
C SER A 33 -26.43 14.38 34.02
N GLY A 34 -26.40 13.13 34.50
CA GLY A 34 -27.51 12.18 34.37
C GLY A 34 -27.27 11.04 33.39
N ASN A 35 -28.27 10.17 33.27
CA ASN A 35 -28.31 9.10 32.28
C ASN A 35 -28.72 9.63 30.89
N LYS A 36 -28.72 8.77 29.88
CA LYS A 36 -28.95 9.18 28.49
C LYS A 36 -30.37 9.75 28.30
N ASP A 37 -31.36 9.14 28.94
CA ASP A 37 -32.77 9.53 28.79
C ASP A 37 -33.08 10.81 29.55
N GLU A 38 -32.47 11.02 30.71
CA GLU A 38 -32.51 12.28 31.46
C GLU A 38 -31.97 13.45 30.63
N LEU A 39 -30.84 13.25 29.94
CA LEU A 39 -30.29 14.27 29.05
C LEU A 39 -31.22 14.58 27.87
N ILE A 40 -31.81 13.54 27.24
CA ILE A 40 -32.77 13.72 26.14
C ILE A 40 -33.99 14.50 26.61
N ASN A 41 -34.57 14.10 27.75
CA ASN A 41 -35.74 14.76 28.32
C ASN A 41 -35.46 16.21 28.71
N ASN A 42 -34.28 16.48 29.27
CA ASN A 42 -33.85 17.83 29.62
C ASN A 42 -33.72 18.72 28.38
N ILE A 43 -33.10 18.22 27.31
CA ILE A 43 -32.94 18.95 26.05
C ILE A 43 -34.30 19.21 25.41
N VAL A 44 -35.16 18.20 25.27
CA VAL A 44 -36.46 18.33 24.59
C VAL A 44 -37.42 19.25 25.35
N SER A 45 -37.35 19.25 26.68
CA SER A 45 -38.27 20.03 27.52
C SER A 45 -37.87 21.49 27.67
N ASN A 46 -36.56 21.78 27.69
CA ASN A 46 -36.04 23.11 28.03
C ASN A 46 -35.47 23.89 26.82
N THR A 47 -35.52 23.34 25.61
CA THR A 47 -35.03 24.04 24.41
C THR A 47 -36.17 24.44 23.47
N LYS A 48 -35.95 25.54 22.74
CA LYS A 48 -36.84 25.92 21.63
C LYS A 48 -36.57 24.97 20.45
N LEU A 49 -37.63 24.34 19.94
CA LEU A 49 -37.55 23.38 18.84
C LEU A 49 -36.89 23.96 17.57
N SER A 50 -37.08 25.26 17.32
CA SER A 50 -36.46 25.97 16.19
C SER A 50 -34.93 26.08 16.30
N GLU A 51 -34.40 26.16 17.52
CA GLU A 51 -32.96 26.25 17.76
C GLU A 51 -32.35 24.85 17.81
N LEU A 52 -33.05 23.88 18.42
CA LEU A 52 -32.65 22.48 18.45
C LEU A 52 -32.53 21.90 17.03
N ALA A 53 -33.45 22.26 16.13
CA ALA A 53 -33.39 21.83 14.72
C ALA A 53 -32.07 22.24 14.04
N LYS A 54 -31.59 23.48 14.27
CA LYS A 54 -30.34 24.00 13.68
C LYS A 54 -29.13 23.22 14.16
N VAL A 55 -29.09 22.90 15.46
CA VAL A 55 -27.97 22.15 16.07
C VAL A 55 -27.95 20.70 15.57
N LEU A 56 -29.14 20.08 15.47
CA LEU A 56 -29.26 18.72 14.94
C LEU A 56 -28.86 18.63 13.46
N GLU A 57 -29.21 19.62 12.64
CA GLU A 57 -28.77 19.68 11.24
C GLU A 57 -27.24 19.75 11.11
N SER A 58 -26.56 20.52 11.97
CA SER A 58 -25.09 20.58 11.97
C SER A 58 -24.43 19.27 12.40
N GLU A 59 -24.99 18.59 13.41
CA GLU A 59 -24.47 17.29 13.87
C GLU A 59 -24.66 16.19 12.82
N ILE A 60 -25.79 16.17 12.12
CA ILE A 60 -26.06 15.20 11.06
C ILE A 60 -25.07 15.38 9.90
N LYS A 61 -24.84 16.62 9.45
CA LYS A 61 -23.85 16.91 8.39
C LYS A 61 -22.44 16.46 8.76
N GLN A 62 -21.98 16.75 9.97
CA GLN A 62 -20.65 16.32 10.43
C GLN A 62 -20.53 14.79 10.56
N ARG A 63 -21.64 14.10 10.83
CA ARG A 63 -21.69 12.63 10.94
C ARG A 63 -21.57 11.95 9.58
N ASP A 64 -22.20 12.51 8.55
CA ASP A 64 -22.14 11.98 7.19
C ASP A 64 -20.74 12.16 6.57
N GLU A 65 -20.12 13.32 6.77
CA GLU A 65 -18.74 13.59 6.33
C GLU A 65 -17.71 12.67 7.02
N LYS A 66 -17.87 12.42 8.34
CA LYS A 66 -17.01 11.46 9.06
C LYS A 66 -17.21 10.01 8.58
N ARG A 67 -18.44 9.60 8.27
CA ARG A 67 -18.75 8.24 7.78
C ARG A 67 -18.12 7.96 6.42
N GLU A 68 -18.16 8.94 5.53
CA GLU A 68 -17.60 8.85 4.18
C GLU A 68 -16.06 8.79 4.23
N ALA A 69 -15.42 9.64 5.04
CA ALA A 69 -13.97 9.60 5.27
C ALA A 69 -13.49 8.28 5.91
N THR A 70 -14.33 7.63 6.73
CA THR A 70 -13.97 6.36 7.38
C THR A 70 -14.09 5.17 6.41
N LYS A 71 -15.11 5.16 5.54
CA LYS A 71 -15.27 4.14 4.49
C LYS A 71 -14.13 4.15 3.47
N ILE A 72 -13.73 5.35 3.02
CA ILE A 72 -12.62 5.52 2.05
C ILE A 72 -11.30 5.01 2.66
N LYS A 73 -11.08 5.21 3.96
CA LYS A 73 -9.88 4.69 4.65
C LYS A 73 -9.90 3.16 4.81
N SER A 74 -11.05 2.54 5.08
CA SER A 74 -11.15 1.08 5.21
C SER A 74 -10.98 0.35 3.88
N GLU A 75 -11.54 0.88 2.79
CA GLU A 75 -11.42 0.28 1.46
C GLU A 75 -10.00 0.39 0.90
N ASN A 76 -9.32 1.53 1.12
CA ASN A 76 -7.91 1.70 0.75
C ASN A 76 -6.97 0.78 1.55
N LYS A 77 -7.29 0.51 2.82
CA LYS A 77 -6.48 -0.39 3.66
C LYS A 77 -6.63 -1.85 3.23
N GLN A 78 -7.84 -2.28 2.86
CA GLN A 78 -8.09 -3.64 2.34
C GLN A 78 -7.43 -3.87 0.97
N LYS A 79 -7.58 -2.94 0.01
CA LYS A 79 -6.93 -3.04 -1.32
C LYS A 79 -5.41 -3.10 -1.24
N LYS A 80 -4.80 -2.30 -0.35
CA LYS A 80 -3.35 -2.30 -0.13
C LYS A 80 -2.85 -3.62 0.45
N GLN A 81 -3.65 -4.26 1.31
CA GLN A 81 -3.28 -5.52 1.95
C GLN A 81 -3.39 -6.71 0.97
N GLU A 82 -4.39 -6.71 0.08
CA GLU A 82 -4.55 -7.74 -0.95
C GLU A 82 -3.47 -7.65 -2.04
N GLN A 83 -3.10 -6.43 -2.47
CA GLN A 83 -1.98 -6.22 -3.40
C GLN A 83 -0.64 -6.68 -2.84
N ASP A 84 -0.37 -6.44 -1.56
CA ASP A 84 0.89 -6.86 -0.92
C ASP A 84 0.98 -8.40 -0.80
N VAL A 85 -0.15 -9.08 -0.55
CA VAL A 85 -0.21 -10.55 -0.54
C VAL A 85 0.09 -11.14 -1.91
N ASP A 86 -0.42 -10.55 -3.00
CA ASP A 86 -0.14 -11.03 -4.35
C ASP A 86 1.32 -10.74 -4.76
N ALA A 87 1.83 -9.54 -4.46
CA ALA A 87 3.22 -9.17 -4.71
C ALA A 87 4.21 -10.12 -3.99
N SER A 88 3.93 -10.50 -2.74
CA SER A 88 4.76 -11.44 -1.97
C SER A 88 4.81 -12.83 -2.62
N LYS A 89 3.68 -13.31 -3.18
CA LYS A 89 3.62 -14.59 -3.88
C LYS A 89 4.43 -14.53 -5.18
N ILE A 90 4.23 -13.50 -5.98
CA ILE A 90 4.98 -13.26 -7.23
C ILE A 90 6.49 -13.22 -6.93
N PHE A 91 6.90 -12.46 -5.91
CA PHE A 91 8.29 -12.38 -5.48
C PHE A 91 8.91 -13.75 -5.16
N LYS A 92 8.23 -14.55 -4.32
CA LYS A 92 8.71 -15.90 -3.97
C LYS A 92 8.80 -16.82 -5.18
N GLU A 93 7.88 -16.71 -6.14
CA GLU A 93 7.91 -17.48 -7.38
C GLU A 93 9.12 -17.08 -8.25
N ILE A 94 9.38 -15.78 -8.42
CA ILE A 94 10.55 -15.27 -9.14
C ILE A 94 11.84 -15.78 -8.49
N VAL A 95 11.98 -15.61 -7.17
CA VAL A 95 13.16 -16.07 -6.44
C VAL A 95 13.38 -17.57 -6.62
N ARG A 96 12.32 -18.38 -6.50
CA ARG A 96 12.40 -19.83 -6.68
C ARG A 96 12.79 -20.21 -8.11
N LEU A 97 12.26 -19.51 -9.11
CA LEU A 97 12.57 -19.72 -10.51
C LEU A 97 14.03 -19.39 -10.81
N LEU A 98 14.47 -18.18 -10.47
CA LEU A 98 15.83 -17.69 -10.75
C LEU A 98 16.92 -18.44 -9.98
N ARG A 99 16.59 -19.04 -8.82
CA ARG A 99 17.52 -19.93 -8.09
C ARG A 99 17.73 -21.31 -8.73
N LYS A 100 16.82 -21.71 -9.63
CA LYS A 100 16.82 -23.05 -10.26
C LYS A 100 17.39 -23.05 -11.68
N ILE A 101 17.43 -21.89 -12.33
CA ILE A 101 17.92 -21.81 -13.70
C ILE A 101 19.43 -21.95 -13.78
N THR A 102 19.87 -22.45 -14.93
CA THR A 102 21.25 -22.45 -15.39
C THR A 102 21.25 -21.62 -16.68
N PRO A 103 21.40 -20.29 -16.60
CA PRO A 103 21.42 -19.45 -17.79
C PRO A 103 22.48 -19.95 -18.79
N PRO A 104 22.20 -19.84 -20.11
CA PRO A 104 23.22 -20.07 -21.12
C PRO A 104 24.39 -19.11 -20.89
N LYS A 105 25.53 -19.40 -21.53
CA LYS A 105 26.69 -18.51 -21.45
C LYS A 105 26.36 -17.17 -22.14
N VAL A 106 26.04 -16.17 -21.33
CA VAL A 106 25.82 -14.78 -21.76
C VAL A 106 27.12 -13.97 -21.71
N LYS A 107 27.23 -12.94 -22.56
CA LYS A 107 28.43 -12.10 -22.70
C LYS A 107 28.34 -10.76 -21.97
N ASN A 108 27.14 -10.28 -21.73
CA ASN A 108 26.87 -8.95 -21.17
C ASN A 108 25.53 -8.94 -20.42
N GLU A 109 25.21 -7.78 -19.85
CA GLU A 109 23.98 -7.54 -19.10
C GLU A 109 22.73 -7.59 -20.00
N ASP A 110 22.81 -7.06 -21.22
CA ASP A 110 21.69 -7.08 -22.18
C ASP A 110 21.24 -8.50 -22.57
N GLU A 111 22.19 -9.41 -22.84
CA GLU A 111 21.90 -10.83 -23.13
C GLU A 111 21.30 -11.54 -21.90
N LEU A 112 21.76 -11.18 -20.70
CA LEU A 112 21.21 -11.69 -19.45
C LEU A 112 19.77 -11.19 -19.25
N GLU A 113 19.52 -9.89 -19.50
CA GLU A 113 18.21 -9.28 -19.41
C GLU A 113 17.22 -9.95 -20.37
N LEU A 114 17.59 -10.11 -21.64
CA LEU A 114 16.74 -10.75 -22.63
C LEU A 114 16.36 -12.19 -22.22
N TYR A 115 17.32 -12.96 -21.70
CA TYR A 115 17.06 -14.32 -21.25
C TYR A 115 16.13 -14.36 -20.03
N VAL A 116 16.41 -13.54 -19.00
CA VAL A 116 15.58 -13.49 -17.80
C VAL A 116 14.19 -12.96 -18.11
N LEU A 117 14.08 -11.93 -18.97
CA LEU A 117 12.81 -11.38 -19.43
C LEU A 117 11.94 -12.44 -20.09
N GLY A 118 12.48 -13.18 -21.07
CA GLY A 118 11.73 -14.24 -21.76
C GLY A 118 11.28 -15.35 -20.80
N LEU A 119 12.14 -15.73 -19.85
CA LEU A 119 11.80 -16.71 -18.82
C LEU A 119 10.64 -16.23 -17.92
N LEU A 120 10.68 -14.98 -17.46
CA LEU A 120 9.64 -14.40 -16.62
C LEU A 120 8.33 -14.22 -17.40
N GLN A 121 8.38 -13.74 -18.64
CA GLN A 121 7.23 -13.64 -19.52
C GLN A 121 6.53 -14.98 -19.68
N GLY A 122 7.26 -16.04 -20.08
CA GLY A 122 6.69 -17.38 -20.22
C GLY A 122 6.14 -17.95 -18.90
N LYS A 123 6.78 -17.64 -17.76
CA LYS A 123 6.30 -18.08 -16.43
C LYS A 123 4.95 -17.47 -16.07
N PHE A 124 4.72 -16.21 -16.43
CA PHE A 124 3.60 -15.41 -15.94
C PHE A 124 2.49 -15.16 -16.97
N GLU A 125 2.71 -15.50 -18.23
CA GLU A 125 1.76 -15.34 -19.34
C GLU A 125 0.39 -15.96 -19.07
N SER A 126 0.34 -17.22 -18.62
CA SER A 126 -0.91 -17.93 -18.33
C SER A 126 -1.78 -17.25 -17.26
N ARG A 127 -1.16 -16.48 -16.37
CA ARG A 127 -1.82 -15.73 -15.30
C ARG A 127 -2.13 -14.28 -15.69
N LYS A 128 -1.78 -13.86 -16.92
CA LYS A 128 -1.90 -12.48 -17.41
C LYS A 128 -1.23 -11.46 -16.48
N ILE A 129 -0.15 -11.88 -15.79
CA ILE A 129 0.66 -10.98 -14.98
C ILE A 129 1.65 -10.30 -15.91
N GLU A 130 1.64 -8.97 -15.91
CA GLU A 130 2.49 -8.16 -16.78
C GLU A 130 3.97 -8.28 -16.37
N VAL A 131 4.84 -8.40 -17.37
CA VAL A 131 6.31 -8.40 -17.21
C VAL A 131 6.86 -7.35 -18.16
N VAL A 132 7.33 -6.23 -17.61
CA VAL A 132 7.70 -5.03 -18.37
C VAL A 132 9.21 -4.81 -18.30
N PRO A 133 9.94 -4.82 -19.42
CA PRO A 133 11.30 -4.31 -19.46
C PRO A 133 11.28 -2.78 -19.38
N GLN A 134 12.05 -2.18 -18.47
CA GLN A 134 12.09 -0.71 -18.35
C GLN A 134 13.29 -0.10 -19.09
N THR A 135 14.36 -0.86 -19.29
CA THR A 135 15.60 -0.42 -19.94
C THR A 135 15.50 -0.32 -21.47
N ILE A 136 14.61 -1.09 -22.10
CA ILE A 136 14.50 -1.17 -23.57
C ILE A 136 13.79 0.06 -24.18
N ALA A 137 13.10 0.89 -23.39
CA ALA A 137 12.23 1.94 -23.92
C ALA A 137 12.73 3.39 -23.80
N VAL A 138 13.75 3.73 -23.00
CA VAL A 138 14.13 5.15 -22.80
C VAL A 138 15.62 5.32 -22.55
N SER A 139 16.29 5.98 -23.49
CA SER A 139 17.49 6.83 -23.33
C SER A 139 18.50 6.46 -22.24
N LYS A 140 19.68 5.99 -22.65
CA LYS A 140 20.92 5.99 -21.84
C LYS A 140 21.01 7.27 -20.99
N GLY A 141 20.81 7.17 -19.67
CA GLY A 141 21.04 8.30 -18.76
C GLY A 141 20.18 8.42 -17.50
N LYS A 142 19.09 7.65 -17.32
CA LYS A 142 18.29 7.73 -16.08
C LYS A 142 18.47 6.47 -15.21
N THR A 143 19.31 6.58 -14.18
CA THR A 143 19.61 5.58 -13.13
C THR A 143 18.44 5.30 -12.17
N THR A 144 17.20 5.40 -12.63
CA THR A 144 16.01 5.45 -11.78
C THR A 144 15.06 4.28 -11.96
N GLN A 145 15.27 3.42 -12.95
CA GLN A 145 14.36 2.31 -13.23
C GLN A 145 15.10 0.96 -13.14
N PRO A 146 14.48 -0.07 -12.54
CA PRO A 146 15.01 -1.43 -12.54
C PRO A 146 14.91 -2.05 -13.94
N ASP A 147 15.73 -3.05 -14.26
CA ASP A 147 15.73 -3.66 -15.59
C ASP A 147 14.34 -4.24 -15.97
N ILE A 148 13.70 -4.96 -15.04
CA ILE A 148 12.39 -5.60 -15.26
C ILE A 148 11.45 -5.32 -14.08
N VAL A 149 10.17 -5.11 -14.37
CA VAL A 149 9.09 -5.04 -13.37
C VAL A 149 8.04 -6.11 -13.64
N VAL A 150 7.68 -6.89 -12.61
CA VAL A 150 6.66 -7.95 -12.69
C VAL A 150 5.44 -7.57 -11.84
N GLY A 151 4.26 -7.64 -12.45
CA GLY A 151 2.97 -7.34 -11.82
C GLY A 151 2.87 -5.91 -11.25
N GLY A 152 3.69 -4.97 -11.76
CA GLY A 152 3.79 -3.61 -11.25
C GLY A 152 4.35 -3.48 -9.83
N ALA A 153 4.81 -4.57 -9.21
CA ALA A 153 5.12 -4.60 -7.77
C ALA A 153 6.46 -5.24 -7.41
N VAL A 154 7.00 -6.13 -8.26
CA VAL A 154 8.32 -6.75 -8.01
C VAL A 154 9.32 -6.21 -9.02
N ALA A 155 10.34 -5.51 -8.54
CA ALA A 155 11.46 -5.08 -9.35
C ALA A 155 12.51 -6.19 -9.45
N VAL A 156 13.09 -6.38 -10.62
CA VAL A 156 14.20 -7.30 -10.87
C VAL A 156 15.34 -6.50 -11.48
N GLU A 157 16.46 -6.47 -10.77
CA GLU A 157 17.71 -5.85 -11.22
C GLU A 157 18.72 -6.95 -11.51
N LEU A 158 19.38 -6.85 -12.65
CA LEU A 158 20.33 -7.82 -13.18
C LEU A 158 21.70 -7.17 -13.25
N LYS A 159 22.73 -7.90 -12.83
CA LYS A 159 24.11 -7.43 -12.95
C LYS A 159 25.01 -8.50 -13.52
N TYR A 160 25.68 -8.17 -14.63
CA TYR A 160 26.80 -8.96 -15.12
C TYR A 160 28.07 -8.55 -14.36
N ILE A 161 28.57 -9.42 -13.48
CA ILE A 161 29.68 -9.08 -12.59
C ILE A 161 31.02 -9.26 -13.31
N ARG A 162 31.69 -8.13 -13.60
CA ARG A 162 33.08 -8.08 -14.05
C ARG A 162 34.02 -7.70 -12.91
N GLY A 163 33.54 -7.12 -11.82
CA GLY A 163 34.35 -6.83 -10.65
C GLY A 163 33.51 -6.43 -9.44
N SER A 164 34.19 -6.20 -8.31
CA SER A 164 33.54 -5.78 -7.06
C SER A 164 32.71 -4.50 -7.23
N ALA A 165 33.19 -3.55 -8.04
CA ALA A 165 32.47 -2.31 -8.32
C ALA A 165 31.10 -2.53 -9.00
N ASP A 166 30.92 -3.59 -9.79
CA ASP A 166 29.62 -3.93 -10.38
C ASP A 166 28.66 -4.44 -9.31
N ALA A 167 29.18 -5.24 -8.39
CA ALA A 167 28.43 -5.74 -7.25
C ALA A 167 28.02 -4.59 -6.32
N ASP A 168 28.89 -3.62 -6.04
CA ASP A 168 28.54 -2.47 -5.19
C ASP A 168 27.44 -1.61 -5.84
N ARG A 169 27.54 -1.39 -7.16
CA ARG A 169 26.51 -0.67 -7.92
C ARG A 169 25.16 -1.40 -7.88
N GLY A 170 25.15 -2.72 -8.06
CA GLY A 170 23.95 -3.55 -7.96
C GLY A 170 23.24 -3.40 -6.61
N ILE A 171 23.98 -3.44 -5.50
CA ILE A 171 23.42 -3.22 -4.15
C ILE A 171 22.83 -1.82 -4.02
N GLY A 172 23.56 -0.80 -4.48
CA GLY A 172 23.09 0.59 -4.44
C GLY A 172 21.77 0.78 -5.20
N GLN A 173 21.66 0.19 -6.39
CA GLN A 173 20.45 0.22 -7.20
C GLN A 173 19.29 -0.55 -6.54
N ALA A 174 19.52 -1.78 -6.09
CA ALA A 174 18.49 -2.57 -5.42
C ALA A 174 17.96 -1.89 -4.16
N THR A 175 18.84 -1.27 -3.36
CA THR A 175 18.45 -0.50 -2.18
C THR A 175 17.59 0.70 -2.55
N LYS A 176 17.93 1.40 -3.64
CA LYS A 176 17.11 2.50 -4.15
C LYS A 176 15.73 2.01 -4.59
N TYR A 177 15.65 0.89 -5.30
CA TYR A 177 14.36 0.34 -5.75
C TYR A 177 13.49 -0.18 -4.62
N ALA A 178 14.08 -0.67 -3.53
CA ALA A 178 13.34 -1.15 -2.37
C ALA A 178 12.51 -0.06 -1.67
N SER A 179 12.78 1.22 -1.96
CA SER A 179 11.95 2.35 -1.51
C SER A 179 10.70 2.59 -2.38
N MET A 180 10.71 2.10 -3.63
CA MET A 180 9.67 2.34 -4.64
C MET A 180 8.82 1.10 -4.90
N TYR A 181 9.38 -0.09 -4.72
CA TYR A 181 8.73 -1.37 -4.98
C TYR A 181 8.59 -2.17 -3.69
N PRO A 182 7.44 -2.85 -3.48
CA PRO A 182 7.25 -3.77 -2.36
C PRO A 182 8.36 -4.81 -2.22
N TYR A 183 8.84 -5.37 -3.33
CA TYR A 183 9.89 -6.38 -3.35
C TYR A 183 10.90 -6.14 -4.47
N VAL A 184 12.15 -6.51 -4.24
CA VAL A 184 13.25 -6.39 -5.20
C VAL A 184 14.02 -7.71 -5.28
N VAL A 185 14.28 -8.19 -6.48
CA VAL A 185 15.20 -9.29 -6.73
C VAL A 185 16.44 -8.73 -7.39
N LEU A 186 17.61 -8.97 -6.81
CA LEU A 186 18.90 -8.63 -7.39
C LEU A 186 19.56 -9.93 -7.86
N TYR A 187 19.82 -10.04 -9.16
CA TYR A 187 20.40 -11.24 -9.76
C TYR A 187 21.80 -10.96 -10.30
N TYR A 188 22.80 -11.61 -9.71
CA TYR A 188 24.19 -11.54 -10.15
C TYR A 188 24.52 -12.72 -11.05
N TYR A 189 24.92 -12.41 -12.28
CA TYR A 189 25.65 -13.34 -13.11
C TYR A 189 27.14 -13.10 -12.91
N ASP A 190 27.74 -13.95 -12.08
CA ASP A 190 29.12 -13.85 -11.59
C ASP A 190 29.90 -15.16 -11.84
N PRO A 191 30.15 -15.52 -13.11
CA PRO A 191 30.83 -16.76 -13.48
C PRO A 191 32.25 -16.88 -12.91
N GLN A 192 32.82 -15.79 -12.41
CA GLN A 192 34.18 -15.75 -11.86
C GLN A 192 34.21 -15.53 -10.34
N LYS A 193 33.06 -15.55 -9.66
CA LYS A 193 32.95 -15.43 -8.19
C LYS A 193 33.65 -14.17 -7.64
N ARG A 194 33.44 -13.03 -8.29
CA ARG A 194 34.03 -11.72 -7.95
C ARG A 194 33.16 -10.87 -7.02
N SER A 195 31.89 -11.22 -6.87
CA SER A 195 30.97 -10.58 -5.91
C SER A 195 31.27 -11.01 -4.48
N HIS A 196 31.03 -10.11 -3.53
CA HIS A 196 31.37 -10.31 -2.11
C HIS A 196 30.19 -10.05 -1.16
N HIS A 197 29.03 -9.68 -1.70
CA HIS A 197 27.83 -9.35 -0.92
C HIS A 197 27.02 -10.59 -0.57
N SER A 198 26.28 -10.51 0.54
CA SER A 198 25.36 -11.55 1.00
C SER A 198 24.01 -10.96 1.40
N ASN A 199 22.98 -11.81 1.45
CA ASN A 199 21.63 -11.40 1.82
C ASN A 199 21.53 -10.79 3.23
N SER A 200 22.44 -11.12 4.15
CA SER A 200 22.39 -10.59 5.52
C SER A 200 22.61 -9.08 5.60
N ALA A 201 23.20 -8.48 4.56
CA ALA A 201 23.45 -7.03 4.49
C ALA A 201 22.29 -6.24 3.86
N LEU A 202 21.24 -6.92 3.40
CA LEU A 202 20.16 -6.31 2.61
C LEU A 202 18.86 -6.14 3.42
N ALA A 203 18.03 -5.20 2.99
CA ALA A 203 16.69 -5.03 3.54
C ALA A 203 15.84 -6.30 3.30
N LYS A 204 14.88 -6.55 4.21
CA LYS A 204 14.07 -7.79 4.20
C LYS A 204 13.24 -8.02 2.93
N ASN A 205 13.01 -6.97 2.15
CA ASN A 205 12.28 -7.04 0.89
C ASN A 205 13.18 -7.13 -0.35
N ILE A 206 14.48 -7.32 -0.16
CA ILE A 206 15.45 -7.54 -1.23
C ILE A 206 15.97 -8.98 -1.14
N GLU A 207 15.98 -9.70 -2.25
CA GLU A 207 16.65 -10.98 -2.37
C GLU A 207 17.79 -10.91 -3.39
N LEU A 208 19.02 -11.12 -2.93
CA LEU A 208 20.18 -11.36 -3.78
C LEU A 208 20.26 -12.84 -4.16
N ILE A 209 20.40 -13.08 -5.47
CA ILE A 209 20.63 -14.37 -6.10
C ILE A 209 21.95 -14.27 -6.87
N VAL A 210 22.90 -15.14 -6.56
CA VAL A 210 24.19 -15.21 -7.27
C VAL A 210 24.24 -16.50 -8.07
N TYR A 211 24.61 -16.38 -9.34
CA TYR A 211 24.84 -17.49 -10.25
C TYR A 211 26.23 -17.37 -10.91
N PRO A 212 27.00 -18.47 -11.03
CA PRO A 212 26.77 -19.78 -10.42
C PRO A 212 26.83 -19.71 -8.88
N LYS A 213 26.27 -20.72 -8.23
CA LYS A 213 26.26 -20.84 -6.76
C LYS A 213 27.66 -21.09 -6.18
#